data_AF-B7ITP6-F1
#
_entry.id   AF-B7ITP6-F1
#
_cell.length_a   1.000
_cell.length_b   1.000
_cell.length_c   1.000
_cell.angle_alpha   90.00
_cell.angle_beta   90.00
_cell.angle_gamma   90.00
#
_symmetry.space_group_name_H-M   'P 1'
#
loop_
_entity.id
_entity.type
_entity.pdbx_description
1 polymer ?
#
loop_
_entity_poly.entity_id
_entity_poly.type
_entity_poly.pdbx_seq_one_letter_code
_entity_poly.pdbx_strand_id
1 'polypeptide(L)' 'MILYTIMPEQLVYPANYSQCESQKVVNINGVELMVSEEEHGCYSIVRVLSTDPLHYLEFEPGQKITF' A
#
# COMPACT_ATOMS: atom_id res chain seq x y z
N MET A 1 -1.28 -26.09 36.25
CA MET A 1 -2.25 -25.03 35.96
C MET A 1 -1.65 -24.20 34.83
N ILE A 2 -2.28 -24.13 33.65
CA ILE A 2 -1.75 -23.37 32.52
C ILE A 2 -2.39 -21.98 32.54
N LEU A 3 -1.56 -20.95 32.59
CA LEU A 3 -1.98 -19.55 32.53
C LEU A 3 -2.13 -19.18 31.04
N TYR A 4 -3.35 -18.88 30.60
CA TYR A 4 -3.60 -18.37 29.25
C TYR A 4 -3.52 -16.85 29.26
N THR A 5 -2.36 -16.31 28.92
CA THR A 5 -2.22 -14.89 28.59
C THR A 5 -2.53 -14.68 27.11
N ILE A 6 -3.48 -13.79 26.84
CA ILE A 6 -3.77 -13.28 25.50
C ILE A 6 -2.51 -12.59 24.96
N MET A 7 -1.99 -13.11 23.85
CA MET A 7 -0.89 -12.48 23.12
C MET A 7 -1.46 -11.40 22.21
N PRO A 8 -1.06 -10.12 22.36
CA PRO A 8 -1.51 -9.07 21.46
C PRO A 8 -1.07 -9.34 20.02
N GLU A 9 -1.97 -9.14 19.07
CA GLU A 9 -1.73 -9.38 17.64
C GLU A 9 -0.52 -8.58 17.11
N GLN A 10 -0.33 -7.37 17.63
CA GLN A 10 0.79 -6.48 17.29
C GLN A 10 2.17 -7.08 17.63
N LEU A 11 2.24 -8.03 18.57
CA LEU A 11 3.47 -8.77 18.92
C LEU A 11 3.68 -10.01 18.04
N VAL A 12 2.61 -10.54 17.42
CA VAL A 12 2.68 -11.66 16.47
C VAL A 12 3.17 -11.15 15.11
N TYR A 13 2.66 -10.00 14.68
CA TYR A 13 2.97 -9.37 13.40
C TYR A 13 3.53 -7.96 13.63
N PRO A 14 4.83 -7.82 13.98
CA PRO A 14 5.43 -6.52 14.17
C PRO A 14 5.34 -5.71 12.86
N ALA A 15 4.89 -4.45 12.98
CA ALA A 15 4.80 -3.56 11.85
C ALA A 15 6.21 -3.25 11.30
N ASN A 16 6.49 -3.72 10.08
CA ASN A 16 7.72 -3.40 9.37
C ASN A 16 7.59 -2.03 8.69
N TYR A 17 7.80 -0.96 9.46
CA TYR A 17 7.73 0.41 8.95
C TYR A 17 8.79 0.73 7.89
N SER A 18 9.88 -0.04 7.83
CA SER A 18 10.95 0.08 6.85
C SER A 18 10.50 -0.16 5.39
N GLN A 19 9.43 -0.93 5.16
CA GLN A 19 8.84 -1.08 3.82
C GLN A 19 7.87 0.05 3.45
N CYS A 20 7.43 0.83 4.45
CA CYS A 20 6.46 1.91 4.27
C CYS A 20 7.13 3.21 3.80
N GLU A 21 8.42 3.41 4.09
CA GLU A 21 9.11 4.69 3.81
C GLU A 21 9.17 5.06 2.31
N SER A 22 9.19 4.07 1.40
CA SER A 22 9.25 4.32 -0.04
C SER A 22 7.88 4.45 -0.70
N GLN A 23 6.79 4.18 0.04
CA GLN A 23 5.43 4.14 -0.48
C GLN A 23 4.68 5.42 -0.10
N LYS A 24 4.03 6.03 -1.10
CA LYS A 24 3.21 7.24 -0.95
C LYS A 24 1.80 6.95 -1.40
N VAL A 25 0.82 7.55 -0.72
CA VAL A 25 -0.58 7.52 -1.18
C VAL A 25 -0.82 8.77 -2.03
N VAL A 26 -1.30 8.57 -3.24
CA VAL A 26 -1.62 9.62 -4.20
C VAL A 26 -3.08 9.47 -4.65
N ASN A 27 -3.72 10.59 -4.96
CA ASN A 27 -5.07 10.59 -5.50
C ASN A 27 -5.02 11.02 -6.97
N ILE A 28 -5.48 10.14 -7.87
CA ILE A 28 -5.52 10.40 -9.32
C ILE A 28 -6.94 10.20 -9.78
N ASN A 29 -7.54 11.23 -10.38
CA ASN A 29 -8.93 11.20 -10.86
C ASN A 29 -9.96 10.74 -9.80
N GLY A 30 -9.70 11.00 -8.51
CA GLY A 30 -10.55 10.54 -7.41
C GLY A 30 -10.23 9.14 -6.90
N VAL A 31 -9.30 8.41 -7.52
CA VAL A 31 -8.85 7.08 -7.11
C VAL A 31 -7.63 7.20 -6.20
N GLU A 32 -7.75 6.66 -4.99
CA GLU A 32 -6.61 6.54 -4.07
C GLU A 32 -5.73 5.35 -4.46
N LEU A 33 -4.45 5.63 -4.71
CA LEU A 33 -3.45 4.68 -5.14
C LEU A 33 -2.24 4.77 -4.20
N MET A 34 -1.71 3.62 -3.83
CA MET A 34 -0.42 3.51 -3.16
C MET A 34 0.64 3.30 -4.23
N VAL A 35 1.62 4.20 -4.30
CA VAL A 35 2.69 4.20 -5.28
C VAL A 35 4.05 4.16 -4.60
N SER A 36 5.02 3.50 -5.21
CA SER A 36 6.43 3.59 -4.82
C SER A 36 7.13 4.58 -5.71
N GLU A 37 7.91 5.48 -5.13
CA GLU A 37 8.78 6.39 -5.88
C GLU A 37 9.98 5.62 -6.45
N GLU A 38 10.18 5.71 -7.76
CA GLU A 38 11.37 5.24 -8.46
C GLU A 38 12.28 6.44 -8.80
N GLU A 39 13.41 6.18 -9.47
CA GLU A 39 14.31 7.24 -9.93
C GLU A 39 13.62 8.16 -10.97
N HIS A 40 14.03 9.42 -10.98
CA HIS A 40 13.60 10.44 -11.95
C HIS A 40 12.11 10.84 -11.93
N GLY A 41 11.42 10.69 -10.79
CA GLY A 41 10.02 11.11 -10.67
C GLY A 41 9.03 10.17 -11.38
N CYS A 42 9.48 8.96 -11.72
CA CYS A 42 8.62 7.86 -12.08
C CYS A 42 8.06 7.21 -10.81
N TYR A 43 6.80 6.80 -10.84
CA TYR A 43 6.16 6.12 -9.74
C TYR A 43 5.58 4.80 -10.22
N SER A 44 5.70 3.73 -9.42
CA SER A 44 5.07 2.44 -9.72
C SER A 44 3.90 2.22 -8.78
N ILE A 45 2.73 1.85 -9.32
CA ILE A 45 1.56 1.52 -8.51
C ILE A 45 1.82 0.23 -7.73
N VAL A 46 1.82 0.32 -6.40
CA VAL A 46 1.93 -0.84 -5.51
C VAL A 46 0.56 -1.45 -5.27
N ARG A 47 -0.46 -0.61 -5.02
CA ARG A 47 -1.81 -1.06 -4.69
C ARG A 47 -2.87 -0.02 -5.03
N VAL A 48 -3.99 -0.47 -5.57
CA VAL A 48 -5.22 0.34 -5.66
C VAL A 48 -5.94 0.30 -4.31
N LEU A 49 -6.18 1.46 -3.70
CA LEU A 49 -6.84 1.57 -2.39
C LEU A 49 -8.34 1.84 -2.51
N SER A 50 -8.86 1.92 -3.73
CA SER A 50 -10.27 2.17 -3.96
C SER A 50 -11.15 0.96 -3.67
N THR A 51 -12.39 1.26 -3.27
CA THR A 51 -13.47 0.30 -3.03
C THR A 51 -14.33 0.05 -4.27
N ASP A 52 -14.24 0.89 -5.31
CA ASP A 52 -14.96 0.69 -6.56
C ASP A 52 -14.20 -0.31 -7.47
N PRO A 53 -14.83 -1.43 -7.86
CA PRO A 53 -14.23 -2.41 -8.77
C PRO A 53 -13.83 -1.85 -10.13
N LEU A 54 -14.50 -0.80 -10.63
CA LEU A 54 -14.18 -0.21 -11.93
C LEU A 54 -12.76 0.36 -11.98
N HIS A 55 -12.24 0.86 -10.85
CA HIS A 55 -10.90 1.41 -10.79
C HIS A 55 -9.80 0.36 -10.99
N TYR A 56 -10.09 -0.92 -10.73
CA TYR A 56 -9.15 -2.02 -10.99
C TYR A 56 -9.07 -2.40 -12.47
N LEU A 57 -9.96 -1.85 -13.32
CA LEU A 57 -9.88 -2.00 -14.78
C LEU A 57 -9.00 -0.91 -15.42
N GLU A 58 -8.84 0.23 -14.75
CA GLU A 58 -8.06 1.36 -15.24
C GLU A 58 -6.64 1.39 -14.68
N PHE A 59 -6.47 0.93 -13.43
CA PHE A 59 -5.20 0.95 -12.72
C PHE A 59 -4.82 -0.45 -12.27
N GLU A 60 -3.64 -0.89 -12.69
CA GLU A 60 -3.09 -2.19 -12.31
C GLU A 60 -1.83 -2.05 -11.44
N PRO A 61 -1.65 -2.89 -10.41
CA PRO A 61 -0.39 -2.96 -9.69
C PRO A 61 0.79 -3.25 -10.63
N GLY A 62 1.88 -2.51 -10.46
CA GLY A 62 3.08 -2.55 -11.32
C GLY A 62 3.07 -1.53 -12.46
N GLN A 63 1.92 -0.92 -12.77
CA GLN A 63 1.85 0.14 -13.78
C GLN A 63 2.69 1.34 -13.35
N LYS A 64 3.48 1.86 -14.30
CA LYS A 64 4.28 3.07 -14.09
C LYS A 64 3.46 4.31 -14.45
N ILE A 65 3.51 5.30 -13.58
CA ILE A 65 2.86 6.60 -13.78
C ILE A 65 3.88 7.71 -13.58
N THR A 66 3.71 8.76 -14.36
CA THR A 66 4.48 10.01 -14.28
C THR A 66 3.49 11.15 -14.09
N PHE A 67 3.81 12.08 -13.20
CA PHE A 67 3.02 13.29 -12.98
C PHE A 67 3.37 14.39 -13.98
#